data_AF-A0A1H7EVD7-F1
#
_entry.id   AF-A0A1H7EVD7-F1
#
_cell.length_a   1.000
_cell.length_b   1.000
_cell.length_c   1.000
_cell.angle_alpha   90.00
_cell.angle_beta   90.00
_cell.angle_gamma   90.00
#
_symmetry.space_group_name_H-M   'P 1'
#
loop_
_entity.id
_entity.type
_entity.pdbx_description
1 polymer ?
#
loop_
_entity_poly.entity_id
_entity_poly.type
_entity_poly.pdbx_seq_one_letter_code
_entity_poly.pdbx_strand_id
1 'polypeptide(L)'
;MSKKTKRRWLQLFGFIIGLLFGLLRPDQIQQLFPILGIGVGIGYFISSRVASDDDKHLDDLPWFIPLQMIMYFIIGGAISSSIVLAIELFS
;
A
#
# COMPACT_ATOMS: atom_id res chain seq x y z
N MET A 1 5.00 10.28 20.76
CA MET A 1 3.91 9.76 19.90
C MET A 1 3.67 8.28 20.23
N SER A 2 2.41 7.83 20.27
CA SER A 2 2.09 6.39 20.37
C SER A 2 2.52 5.65 19.10
N LYS A 3 2.94 4.38 19.23
CA LYS A 3 3.27 3.48 18.09
C LYS A 3 2.15 3.47 17.04
N LYS A 4 0.89 3.49 17.50
CA LYS A 4 -0.31 3.54 16.64
C LYS A 4 -0.39 4.82 15.81
N THR A 5 -0.08 5.97 16.39
CA THR A 5 -0.10 7.26 15.69
C THR A 5 1.01 7.31 14.65
N LYS A 6 2.23 6.86 14.98
CA LYS A 6 3.35 6.83 14.03
C LYS A 6 3.02 5.95 12.81
N ARG A 7 2.40 4.79 13.05
CA ARG A 7 1.96 3.89 11.97
C ARG A 7 0.94 4.56 11.04
N ARG A 8 -0.06 5.23 11.60
CA ARG A 8 -1.06 5.96 10.80
C ARG A 8 -0.45 7.06 9.93
N TRP A 9 0.54 7.78 10.45
CA TRP A 9 1.27 8.78 9.66
C TRP A 9 2.05 8.16 8.51
N LEU A 10 2.70 7.02 8.73
CA LEU A 10 3.41 6.30 7.68
C LEU A 10 2.46 5.74 6.60
N GLN A 11 1.29 5.23 7.01
CA GLN A 11 0.25 4.81 6.09
C GLN A 11 -0.28 5.98 5.27
N LEU A 12 -0.57 7.11 5.92
CA LEU A 12 -1.01 8.33 5.26
C LEU A 12 0.04 8.84 4.28
N PHE A 13 1.32 8.80 4.67
CA PHE A 13 2.42 9.17 3.78
C PHE A 13 2.48 8.26 2.55
N GLY A 14 2.43 6.93 2.74
CA GLY A 14 2.35 5.98 1.63
C GLY A 14 1.18 6.27 0.70
N PHE A 15 0.01 6.53 1.27
CA PHE A 15 -1.20 6.88 0.52
C PHE A 15 -1.05 8.16 -0.31
N ILE A 16 -0.54 9.25 0.28
CA ILE A 16 -0.33 10.52 -0.42
C ILE A 16 0.69 10.35 -1.54
N ILE A 17 1.80 9.65 -1.30
CA ILE A 17 2.79 9.38 -2.34
C ILE A 17 2.17 8.53 -3.46
N GLY A 18 1.33 7.55 -3.12
CA GLY A 18 0.54 6.78 -4.09
C GLY A 18 -0.32 7.68 -4.96
N LEU A 19 -1.11 8.57 -4.35
CA LEU A 19 -1.95 9.53 -5.06
C LEU A 19 -1.15 10.41 -6.02
N LEU A 20 -0.03 10.97 -5.56
CA LEU A 20 0.81 11.84 -6.40
C LEU A 20 1.36 11.08 -7.60
N PHE A 21 1.85 9.87 -7.40
CA PHE A 21 2.39 9.07 -8.49
C PHE A 21 1.30 8.61 -9.48
N GLY A 22 0.13 8.21 -9.00
CA GLY A 22 -0.97 7.81 -9.89
C GLY A 22 -1.54 8.98 -10.70
N LEU A 23 -1.41 10.22 -10.22
CA LEU A 23 -1.73 11.43 -11.00
C LEU A 23 -0.64 11.78 -12.02
N LEU A 24 0.64 11.74 -11.64
CA LEU A 24 1.75 12.21 -12.47
C LEU A 24 2.21 11.18 -13.52
N ARG A 25 2.06 9.90 -13.20
CA ARG A 25 2.59 8.74 -13.94
C ARG A 25 1.60 7.56 -13.89
N PRO A 26 0.35 7.74 -14.38
CA PRO A 26 -0.71 6.74 -14.27
C PRO A 26 -0.33 5.41 -14.91
N ASP A 27 0.24 5.41 -16.13
CA ASP A 27 0.61 4.19 -16.85
C ASP A 27 1.65 3.35 -16.11
N GLN A 28 2.70 3.99 -15.61
CA GLN A 28 3.77 3.30 -14.89
C GLN A 28 3.22 2.68 -13.59
N ILE A 29 2.33 3.39 -12.90
CA ILE A 29 1.72 2.92 -11.67
C ILE A 29 0.77 1.75 -11.91
N GLN A 30 -0.03 1.79 -12.98
CA GLN A 30 -0.88 0.67 -13.37
C GLN A 30 -0.06 -0.60 -13.68
N GLN A 31 1.08 -0.46 -14.36
CA GLN A 31 2.00 -1.59 -14.63
C GLN A 31 2.66 -2.15 -13.36
N LEU A 32 2.86 -1.31 -12.34
CA LEU A 32 3.45 -1.70 -11.05
C LEU A 32 2.46 -2.40 -10.12
N PHE A 33 1.14 -2.18 -10.27
CA PHE A 33 0.13 -2.75 -9.37
C PHE A 33 0.15 -4.28 -9.27
N PRO A 34 0.28 -5.07 -10.35
CA PRO A 34 0.34 -6.52 -10.23
C PRO A 34 1.52 -6.97 -9.37
N ILE A 35 2.70 -6.40 -9.60
CA ILE A 35 3.94 -6.75 -8.89
C ILE A 35 3.82 -6.37 -7.41
N LEU A 36 3.44 -5.12 -7.13
CA LEU A 36 3.31 -4.63 -5.76
C LEU A 36 2.15 -5.32 -5.02
N GLY A 37 1.04 -5.56 -5.68
CA GLY A 37 -0.14 -6.22 -5.12
C GLY A 37 0.13 -7.67 -4.75
N ILE A 38 0.79 -8.44 -5.64
CA ILE A 38 1.22 -9.81 -5.34
C ILE A 38 2.23 -9.81 -4.18
N GLY A 39 3.23 -8.92 -4.21
CA GLY A 39 4.23 -8.83 -3.15
C GLY A 39 3.62 -8.52 -1.77
N VAL A 40 2.69 -7.56 -1.72
CA VAL A 40 1.94 -7.22 -0.50
C VAL A 40 1.06 -8.38 -0.06
N GLY A 41 0.34 -9.03 -0.97
CA GLY A 41 -0.50 -10.19 -0.65
C GLY A 41 0.29 -11.35 -0.05
N ILE A 42 1.40 -11.73 -0.68
CA ILE A 42 2.30 -12.78 -0.18
C ILE A 42 2.87 -12.38 1.18
N GLY A 43 3.35 -11.15 1.34
CA GLY A 43 3.95 -10.75 2.61
C GLY A 43 2.92 -10.61 3.74
N TYR A 44 1.65 -10.25 3.46
CA TYR A 44 0.57 -10.37 4.44
C TYR A 44 0.32 -11.82 4.83
N PHE A 45 0.25 -12.72 3.84
CA PHE A 45 0.06 -14.15 4.08
C PHE A 45 1.16 -14.72 4.98
N ILE A 46 2.43 -14.46 4.65
CA ILE A 46 3.58 -14.90 5.47
C ILE A 46 3.53 -14.27 6.86
N SER A 47 3.32 -12.95 6.96
CA SER A 47 3.24 -12.26 8.26
C SER A 47 2.12 -12.82 9.13
N SER A 48 0.97 -13.18 8.52
CA SER A 48 -0.16 -13.78 9.22
C SER A 48 0.14 -15.18 9.76
N ARG A 49 0.89 -15.98 9.00
CA ARG A 49 1.36 -17.30 9.43
C ARG A 49 2.32 -17.20 10.60
N VAL A 50 3.34 -16.34 10.48
CA VAL A 50 4.34 -16.15 11.54
C VAL A 50 3.71 -15.61 12.83
N ALA A 51 2.78 -14.66 12.73
CA ALA A 51 2.06 -14.16 13.90
C ALA A 51 1.22 -15.25 14.59
N SER A 52 0.59 -16.13 13.80
CA SER A 52 -0.23 -17.23 14.29
C SER A 52 0.57 -18.35 14.95
N ASP A 53 1.81 -18.59 14.50
CA ASP A 53 2.67 -19.65 15.06
C ASP A 53 3.34 -19.21 16.38
N ASP A 54 3.57 -17.90 16.57
CA ASP A 54 4.31 -17.35 17.72
C ASP A 54 3.41 -16.64 18.77
N ASP A 55 2.08 -16.69 18.64
CA ASP A 55 1.12 -15.89 19.46
C ASP A 55 1.45 -14.38 19.52
N LYS A 56 2.16 -13.87 18.50
CA LYS A 56 2.60 -12.48 18.42
C LYS A 56 1.54 -11.61 17.77
N HIS A 57 1.39 -10.38 18.26
CA HIS A 57 0.61 -9.38 17.54
C HIS A 57 1.29 -9.02 16.21
N LEU A 58 0.51 -8.94 15.13
CA LEU A 58 0.98 -8.52 13.79
C LEU A 58 1.74 -7.20 13.81
N ASP A 59 1.36 -6.30 14.72
CA ASP A 59 1.96 -4.99 14.90
C ASP A 59 3.40 -5.04 15.44
N ASP A 60 3.83 -6.18 15.98
CA ASP A 60 5.18 -6.41 16.50
C ASP A 60 6.13 -7.01 15.45
N LEU A 61 5.62 -7.41 14.28
CA LEU A 61 6.45 -7.87 13.16
C LEU A 61 7.12 -6.67 12.45
N PRO A 62 8.47 -6.63 12.35
CA PRO A 62 9.19 -5.51 11.73
C PRO A 62 8.77 -5.22 10.28
N TRP A 63 8.44 -6.28 9.53
CA TRP A 63 8.06 -6.20 8.12
C TRP A 63 6.62 -5.75 7.89
N PHE A 64 5.78 -5.75 8.93
CA PHE A 64 4.37 -5.40 8.82
C PHE A 64 4.15 -3.92 8.50
N ILE A 65 5.00 -3.03 9.04
CA ILE A 65 4.89 -1.58 8.81
C ILE A 65 5.22 -1.22 7.35
N PRO A 66 6.37 -1.63 6.76
CA PRO A 66 6.63 -1.41 5.34
C PRO A 66 5.54 -1.98 4.44
N LEU A 67 5.03 -3.16 4.78
CA LEU A 67 4.02 -3.85 3.99
C LEU A 67 2.67 -3.10 4.00
N GLN A 68 2.29 -2.55 5.15
CA GLN A 68 1.19 -1.58 5.24
C GLN A 68 1.44 -0.33 4.41
N MET A 69 2.64 0.26 4.46
CA MET A 69 2.94 1.46 3.68
C MET A 69 2.78 1.22 2.18
N ILE A 70 3.29 0.09 1.66
CA ILE A 70 3.13 -0.28 0.24
C ILE A 70 1.65 -0.50 -0.08
N MET A 71 0.88 -1.14 0.80
CA MET A 71 -0.55 -1.32 0.58
C MET A 71 -1.29 0.02 0.45
N TYR A 72 -1.03 0.97 1.35
CA TYR A 72 -1.64 2.30 1.26
C TYR A 72 -1.17 3.09 0.03
N PHE A 73 0.08 2.93 -0.38
CA PHE A 73 0.59 3.46 -1.65
C PHE A 73 -0.18 2.90 -2.85
N ILE A 74 -0.39 1.58 -2.92
CA ILE A 74 -1.17 0.94 -3.99
C ILE A 74 -2.59 1.52 -4.01
N ILE A 75 -3.25 1.65 -2.85
CA ILE A 75 -4.61 2.20 -2.77
C ILE A 75 -4.66 3.63 -3.30
N GLY A 76 -3.75 4.50 -2.85
CA GLY A 76 -3.68 5.89 -3.33
C GLY A 76 -3.40 5.98 -4.83
N GLY A 77 -2.44 5.19 -5.31
CA GLY A 77 -2.11 5.11 -6.73
C GLY A 77 -3.29 4.64 -7.56
N ALA A 78 -4.03 3.63 -7.10
CA ALA A 78 -5.14 3.04 -7.83
C ALA A 78 -6.31 4.03 -7.97
N ILE A 79 -6.64 4.75 -6.91
CA ILE A 79 -7.69 5.78 -6.93
C ILE A 79 -7.33 6.87 -7.94
N SER A 80 -6.14 7.45 -7.82
CA SER A 80 -5.71 8.56 -8.67
C SER A 80 -5.55 8.17 -10.15
N SER A 81 -4.89 7.06 -10.44
CA SER A 81 -4.69 6.61 -11.83
C SER A 81 -6.00 6.20 -12.50
N SER A 82 -6.96 5.66 -11.74
CA SER A 82 -8.30 5.32 -12.23
C SER A 82 -9.12 6.58 -12.52
N ILE A 83 -8.96 7.65 -11.74
CA ILE A 83 -9.58 8.95 -12.03
C ILE A 83 -9.02 9.52 -13.34
N VAL A 84 -7.70 9.48 -13.54
CA VAL A 84 -7.07 9.96 -14.78
C VAL A 84 -7.59 9.16 -15.98
N LEU A 85 -7.57 7.82 -15.88
CA LEU A 85 -8.09 6.94 -16.92
C LEU A 85 -9.58 7.21 -17.22
N ALA A 86 -10.40 7.43 -16.19
CA ALA A 86 -11.81 7.76 -16.37
C ALA A 86 -11.99 9.09 -17.11
N ILE A 87 -11.22 10.12 -16.77
CA ILE A 87 -11.25 11.40 -17.48
C ILE A 87 -10.90 11.19 -18.95
N GLU A 88 -9.83 10.46 -19.25
CA GLU A 88 -9.39 10.16 -20.62
C GLU A 88 -10.41 9.38 -21.44
N LEU A 89 -11.18 8.49 -20.82
CA LEU A 89 -12.20 7.68 -21.50
C LEU A 89 -13.49 8.47 -21.83
N PHE A 90 -13.77 9.55 -21.09
CA PHE A 90 -15.00 10.35 -21.23
C PHE A 90 -14.78 11.76 -21.80
N SER A 91 -13.54 12.12 -22.15
CA SER A 91 -13.16 13.36 -22.84
C SER A 91 -13.03 13.16 -24.34
#